data_AF-A0A5S4YNJ6-F1
#
_entry.id   AF-A0A5S4YNJ6-F1
#
_cell.length_a   1.000
_cell.length_b   1.000
_cell.length_c   1.000
_cell.angle_alpha   90.00
_cell.angle_beta   90.00
_cell.angle_gamma   90.00
#
_symmetry.space_group_name_H-M   'P 1'
#
loop_
_entity.id
_entity.type
_entity.pdbx_description
1 polymer ?
#
loop_
_entity_poly.entity_id
_entity_poly.type
_entity_poly.pdbx_seq_one_letter_code
_entity_poly.pdbx_strand_id
1 'polypeptide(L)' 'MSADSDEQTGKPVLYARLNGKTLRAKWPGKRWHGQYDDIYAVCDAAHKDGLASFIIDYVDKED' A
#
# COMPACT_ATOMS: atom_id res chain seq x y z
N MET A 1 11.92 -15.48 14.62
CA MET A 1 10.47 -15.42 14.36
C MET A 1 9.99 -14.12 14.97
N SER A 2 9.83 -13.09 14.14
CA SER A 2 9.71 -11.70 14.59
C SER A 2 8.33 -11.42 15.20
N ALA A 3 8.31 -10.87 16.40
CA ALA A 3 7.11 -10.56 17.19
C ALA A 3 6.21 -9.44 16.59
N ASP A 4 6.56 -8.88 15.43
CA ASP A 4 5.87 -7.75 14.81
C ASP A 4 4.56 -8.14 14.07
N SER A 5 4.34 -9.43 13.80
CA SER A 5 3.20 -9.87 12.99
C SER A 5 1.85 -9.77 13.71
N ASP A 6 1.83 -9.95 15.04
CA ASP A 6 0.58 -9.96 15.80
C ASP A 6 0.06 -8.56 16.16
N GLU A 7 0.96 -7.58 16.33
CA GLU A 7 0.59 -6.18 16.62
C GLU A 7 -0.09 -5.47 15.44
N GLN A 8 -0.12 -6.09 14.26
CA GLN A 8 -0.66 -5.51 13.03
C GLN A 8 -2.04 -6.05 12.62
N THR A 9 -2.60 -6.96 13.41
CA THR A 9 -3.91 -7.56 13.15
C THR A 9 -5.03 -6.60 13.56
N GLY A 10 -5.98 -6.33 12.66
CA GLY A 10 -7.15 -5.44 12.92
C GLY A 10 -6.88 -3.93 12.81
N LYS A 11 -5.70 -3.54 12.34
CA LYS A 11 -5.34 -2.14 12.10
C LYS A 11 -5.77 -1.69 10.69
N PRO A 12 -6.12 -0.40 10.50
CA PRO A 12 -6.50 0.10 9.19
C PRO A 12 -5.40 -0.01 8.15
N VAL A 13 -5.80 -0.03 6.89
CA VAL A 13 -4.93 -0.37 5.79
C VAL A 13 -5.13 0.60 4.65
N LEU A 14 -4.03 1.12 4.14
CA LEU A 14 -3.97 1.95 2.95
C LEU A 14 -3.66 1.07 1.76
N TYR A 15 -4.52 1.12 0.75
CA TYR A 15 -4.35 0.47 -0.54
C TYR A 15 -4.09 1.52 -1.60
N ALA A 16 -3.02 1.36 -2.38
CA ALA A 16 -2.82 2.11 -3.61
C ALA A 16 -2.75 1.11 -4.77
N ARG A 17 -3.54 1.35 -5.82
CA ARG A 17 -3.56 0.47 -6.99
C ARG A 17 -3.15 1.22 -8.24
N LEU A 18 -2.15 0.69 -8.93
CA LEU A 18 -1.64 1.21 -10.18
C LEU A 18 -1.63 0.12 -11.24
N ASN A 19 -2.37 0.28 -12.34
CA ASN A 19 -2.37 -0.68 -13.45
C ASN A 19 -2.56 -2.15 -12.99
N GLY A 20 -3.43 -2.36 -12.01
CA GLY A 20 -3.69 -3.68 -11.43
C GLY A 20 -2.69 -4.13 -10.34
N LYS A 21 -1.55 -3.47 -10.20
CA LYS A 21 -0.54 -3.71 -9.17
C LYS A 21 -0.93 -3.01 -7.88
N THR A 22 -0.86 -3.73 -6.77
CA THR A 22 -1.36 -3.24 -5.47
C THR A 22 -0.20 -3.01 -4.51
N LEU A 23 -0.22 -1.85 -3.86
CA LEU A 23 0.58 -1.48 -2.72
C LEU A 23 -0.34 -1.39 -1.50
N ARG A 24 0.08 -1.93 -0.36
CA ARG A 24 -0.70 -2.03 0.86
C ARG A 24 0.15 -1.62 2.06
N ALA A 25 -0.34 -0.74 2.93
CA ALA A 25 0.33 -0.39 4.19
C ALA A 25 -0.63 -0.47 5.38
N LYS A 26 -0.19 -1.08 6.49
CA LYS A 26 -0.98 -1.23 7.71
C LYS A 26 -0.75 -0.07 8.67
N TRP A 27 -1.56 0.98 8.63
CA TRP A 27 -1.43 2.12 9.55
C TRP A 27 -1.83 1.75 11.00
N PRO A 28 -1.08 2.13 12.06
CA PRO A 28 0.04 3.06 12.11
C PRO A 28 1.44 2.44 11.96
N GLY A 29 1.55 1.20 11.50
CA GLY A 29 2.81 0.59 11.07
C GLY A 29 3.18 1.11 9.68
N LYS A 30 4.21 1.94 9.55
CA LYS A 30 4.67 2.51 8.25
C LYS A 30 5.21 1.48 7.25
N ARG A 31 4.91 0.18 7.43
CA ARG A 31 5.43 -0.90 6.60
C ARG A 31 4.53 -1.07 5.39
N TRP A 32 5.08 -0.70 4.23
CA TRP A 32 4.48 -0.94 2.94
C TRP A 32 4.79 -2.35 2.46
N HIS A 33 3.80 -2.99 1.84
CA HIS A 33 3.83 -4.33 1.32
C HIS A 33 3.19 -4.33 -0.07
N GLY A 34 3.85 -4.89 -1.07
CA GLY A 34 3.36 -4.91 -2.44
C GLY A 34 4.48 -5.04 -3.44
N GLN A 35 4.19 -4.78 -4.72
CA GLN A 35 5.20 -4.80 -5.78
C GLN A 35 6.19 -3.60 -5.68
N TYR A 36 5.78 -2.52 -5.00
CA TYR A 36 6.56 -1.30 -4.85
C TYR A 36 6.95 -1.12 -3.38
N ASP A 37 8.10 -0.49 -3.13
CA ASP A 37 8.65 -0.36 -1.78
C ASP A 37 7.96 0.74 -0.95
N ASP A 38 7.37 1.74 -1.62
CA ASP A 38 6.62 2.84 -1.01
C ASP A 38 5.68 3.53 -2.02
N ILE A 39 4.99 4.58 -1.55
CA ILE A 39 4.08 5.37 -2.38
C ILE A 39 4.79 6.21 -3.46
N TYR A 40 6.05 6.62 -3.23
CA TYR A 40 6.80 7.40 -4.21
C TYR A 40 7.16 6.54 -5.43
N ALA A 41 7.55 5.28 -5.20
CA ALA A 41 7.79 4.32 -6.26
C ALA A 41 6.53 4.04 -7.11
N VAL A 42 5.34 4.10 -6.50
CA VAL A 42 4.06 4.04 -7.23
C VAL A 42 3.82 5.30 -8.06
N CYS A 43 4.05 6.48 -7.51
CA CYS A 43 3.94 7.74 -8.25
C CYS A 43 4.89 7.78 -9.47
N ASP A 44 6.13 7.34 -9.29
CA ASP A 44 7.13 7.28 -10.37
C ASP A 44 6.71 6.29 -11.46
N ALA A 45 6.16 5.14 -11.07
CA ALA A 45 5.62 4.17 -12.02
C ALA A 45 4.39 4.72 -12.75
N ALA A 46 3.49 5.42 -12.06
CA ALA A 46 2.32 6.05 -12.67
C ALA A 46 2.72 7.10 -13.70
N HIS A 47 3.71 7.92 -13.36
CA HIS A 47 4.26 8.92 -14.25
C HIS A 47 4.90 8.30 -15.50
N LYS A 48 5.70 7.23 -15.33
CA LYS A 48 6.31 6.49 -16.44
C LYS A 48 5.27 5.81 -17.34
N ASP A 49 4.20 5.30 -16.75
CA ASP A 49 3.08 4.68 -17.48
C ASP A 49 2.14 5.72 -18.14
N GLY A 50 2.43 7.02 -18.00
CA GLY A 50 1.66 8.10 -18.61
C GLY A 50 0.29 8.33 -17.96
N LEU A 51 0.09 7.85 -16.74
CA LEU A 51 -1.16 8.02 -16.01
C LEU A 51 -1.26 9.41 -15.39
N ALA A 52 -2.38 10.08 -15.63
CA ALA A 52 -2.65 11.41 -15.06
C ALA A 52 -3.00 11.35 -13.55
N SER A 53 -3.50 10.22 -13.04
CA SER A 53 -3.85 10.04 -11.63
C SER A 53 -4.04 8.56 -11.26
N PHE A 54 -4.02 8.25 -9.96
CA PHE A 54 -4.38 6.95 -9.38
C PHE A 54 -5.12 7.15 -8.04
N ILE A 55 -5.76 6.09 -7.54
CA ILE A 55 -6.60 6.13 -6.31
C ILE A 55 -5.84 5.47 -5.14
N ILE A 56 -5.94 6.09 -3.97
CA ILE A 56 -5.52 5.52 -2.68
C ILE A 56 -6.78 5.31 -1.85
N ASP A 57 -7.10 4.06 -1.56
CA ASP A 57 -8.24 3.66 -0.75
C ASP A 57 -7.80 3.39 0.69
N TYR A 58 -8.55 3.91 1.65
CA TYR A 58 -8.43 3.56 3.06
C TYR A 58 -9.48 2.51 3.40
N VAL A 59 -9.07 1.37 3.93
CA VAL A 59 -9.98 0.33 4.43
C VAL A 59 -9.72 0.04 5.91
N ASP A 60 -10.79 -0.24 6.64
CA ASP A 60 -10.76 -0.58 8.06
C ASP A 60 -10.64 -2.09 8.31
N LYS A 61 -10.76 -2.91 7.25
CA LYS A 61 -10.65 -4.38 7.30
C LYS A 61 -9.89 -4.93 6.09
N GLU A 62 -9.16 -6.01 6.31
CA GLU A 62 -8.51 -6.80 5.26
C GLU A 62 -9.40 -8.01 4.96
N ASP A 63 -9.89 -8.12 3.73
CA ASP A 63 -10.50 -9.37 3.21
C ASP A 63 -9.42 -10.44 2.94
#